data_AF-A0A1Q7MY75-F1
#
_entry.id   AF-A0A1Q7MY75-F1
#
_cell.length_a   1.000
_cell.length_b   1.000
_cell.length_c   1.000
_cell.angle_alpha   90.00
_cell.angle_beta   90.00
_cell.angle_gamma   90.00
#
_symmetry.space_group_name_H-M   'P 1'
#
loop_
_entity.id
_entity.type
_entity.pdbx_description
1 polymer ?
#
loop_
_entity_poly.entity_id
_entity_poly.type
_entity_poly.pdbx_seq_one_letter_code
_entity_poly.pdbx_strand_id
1 'polypeptide(L)'
;MDEKEFFDERPEKKMATLNCPHCHQPAEYEVTWIVRTKKRQLAGRADERDRARFAKARSYMLRKDDLMACKNMRCRKRFEISGVQSVVFTE
;
A
#
# COMPACT_ATOMS: atom_id res chain seq x y z
N MET A 1 8.53 -11.80 19.60
CA MET A 1 9.05 -10.83 18.62
C MET A 1 7.84 -10.14 17.99
N ASP A 2 7.86 -8.83 17.77
CA ASP A 2 6.69 -8.16 17.16
C ASP A 2 6.60 -8.50 15.66
N GLU A 3 5.41 -8.73 15.14
CA GLU A 3 5.19 -9.08 13.72
C GLU A 3 5.77 -8.03 12.74
N LYS A 4 6.00 -6.80 13.22
CA LYS A 4 6.67 -5.73 12.47
C LYS A 4 8.15 -6.00 12.20
N GLU A 5 8.86 -6.76 13.04
CA GLU A 5 10.29 -7.02 12.84
C GLU A 5 10.57 -7.95 11.65
N PHE A 6 9.55 -8.71 11.22
CA PHE A 6 9.63 -9.65 10.10
C PHE A 6 9.66 -8.99 8.72
N PHE A 7 9.27 -7.72 8.63
CA PHE A 7 9.14 -7.01 7.36
C PHE A 7 10.02 -5.76 7.33
N ASP A 8 10.60 -5.49 6.18
CA ASP A 8 11.13 -4.17 5.85
C ASP A 8 9.98 -3.33 5.32
N GLU A 9 9.61 -2.28 6.07
CA GLU A 9 8.60 -1.32 5.68
C GLU A 9 9.27 -0.16 4.94
N ARG A 10 8.82 0.11 3.71
CA ARG A 10 9.31 1.23 2.90
C ARG A 10 8.14 2.03 2.34
N PRO A 11 8.09 3.36 2.53
CA PRO A 11 7.14 4.19 1.83
C PRO A 11 7.56 4.32 0.36
N GLU A 12 6.63 4.05 -0.55
CA GLU A 12 6.81 4.20 -1.99
C GLU A 12 5.68 5.06 -2.56
N LYS A 13 6.01 5.98 -3.46
CA LYS A 13 5.02 6.82 -4.14
C LYS A 13 4.85 6.29 -5.55
N LYS A 14 3.64 5.87 -5.90
CA LYS A 14 3.31 5.36 -7.24
C LYS A 14 2.30 6.26 -7.91
N MET A 15 2.60 6.64 -9.14
CA MET A 15 1.66 7.38 -9.98
C MET A 15 0.54 6.44 -10.44
N ALA A 16 -0.70 6.86 -10.25
CA ALA A 16 -1.88 6.15 -10.71
C ALA A 16 -2.81 7.10 -11.47
N THR A 17 -3.26 6.69 -12.64
CA THR A 17 -4.29 7.42 -13.38
C THR A 17 -5.64 7.13 -12.74
N LEU A 18 -6.24 8.12 -12.09
CA LEU A 18 -7.55 8.01 -11.46
C LEU A 18 -8.57 8.87 -12.20
N ASN A 19 -9.78 8.34 -12.34
CA ASN A 19 -10.91 9.10 -12.86
C ASN A 19 -11.75 9.68 -11.73
N CYS A 20 -11.99 10.98 -11.74
CA CYS A 20 -12.83 11.61 -10.73
C CYS A 20 -14.31 11.28 -10.98
N PRO A 21 -15.06 10.72 -10.01
CA PRO A 21 -16.47 10.39 -10.19
C PRO A 21 -17.38 11.63 -10.31
N HIS A 22 -16.88 12.83 -10.03
CA HIS A 22 -17.66 14.07 -10.08
C HIS A 22 -17.53 14.85 -11.39
N CYS A 23 -16.36 14.79 -12.05
CA CYS A 23 -16.13 15.49 -13.31
C CYS A 23 -15.72 14.56 -14.45
N HIS A 24 -15.57 13.25 -14.17
CA HIS A 24 -15.21 12.20 -15.11
C HIS A 24 -13.92 12.46 -15.90
N GLN A 25 -13.04 13.30 -15.35
CA GLN A 25 -11.74 13.57 -15.94
C GLN A 25 -10.67 12.62 -15.39
N PRO A 26 -9.93 11.91 -16.27
CA PRO A 26 -8.74 11.18 -15.88
C PRO A 26 -7.61 12.16 -15.56
N ALA A 27 -6.90 11.92 -14.48
CA ALA A 27 -5.66 12.61 -14.16
C ALA A 27 -4.70 11.68 -13.43
N GLU A 28 -3.42 12.01 -13.44
CA GLU A 28 -2.40 11.28 -12.70
C GLU A 28 -2.32 11.78 -11.26
N TYR A 29 -2.41 10.87 -10.31
CA TYR A 29 -2.31 11.13 -8.89
C TYR A 29 -1.14 10.34 -8.31
N GLU A 30 -0.38 10.99 -7.43
CA GLU A 30 0.64 10.30 -6.65
C GLU A 30 -0.05 9.62 -5.47
N VAL A 31 -0.06 8.30 -5.47
CA VAL A 31 -0.62 7.49 -4.37
C VAL A 31 0.54 6.97 -3.53
N THR A 32 0.44 7.16 -2.22
CA THR A 32 1.41 6.67 -1.25
C THR A 32 1.09 5.23 -0.90
N TRP A 33 2.10 4.38 -1.03
CA TRP A 33 2.09 2.98 -0.68
C TRP A 33 3.10 2.70 0.43
N ILE A 34 2.77 1.72 1.26
CA ILE A 34 3.65 1.13 2.23
C ILE A 34 3.96 -0.27 1.75
N VAL A 35 5.18 -0.47 1.28
CA VAL A 35 5.66 -1.79 0.83
C VAL A 35 6.25 -2.50 2.03
N ARG A 36 5.62 -3.61 2.42
CA ARG A 36 6.13 -4.52 3.44
C ARG A 36 6.75 -5.72 2.75
N THR A 37 8.07 -5.70 2.68
CA THR A 37 8.84 -6.79 2.09
C THR A 37 9.25 -7.76 3.17
N LYS A 38 8.96 -9.05 3.00
CA LYS A 38 9.39 -10.07 3.94
C LYS A 38 10.91 -10.17 3.95
N LYS A 39 11.52 -10.13 5.14
CA LYS A 39 12.96 -10.32 5.30
C LYS A 39 13.36 -11.74 4.88
N ARG A 40 14.60 -11.94 4.43
CA ARG A 40 15.10 -13.28 4.04
C ARG A 40 15.30 -14.22 5.22
N GLN A 41 15.59 -13.68 6.41
CA GLN A 41 15.87 -14.46 7.61
C GLN A 41 15.27 -13.79 8.84
N LEU A 42 14.76 -14.62 9.75
CA LEU A 42 14.32 -14.21 11.08
C LEU A 42 15.53 -13.95 11.97
N ALA A 43 15.48 -12.89 12.78
CA ALA A 43 16.50 -12.70 13.82
C ALA A 43 16.51 -13.94 14.74
N GLY A 44 17.70 -14.42 15.11
CA GLY A 44 17.95 -15.76 15.69
C GLY A 44 17.30 -16.08 17.03
N ARG A 45 16.35 -15.26 17.51
CA ARG A 45 15.56 -15.45 18.74
C ARG A 45 14.05 -15.61 18.44
N ALA A 46 13.69 -16.11 17.25
CA ALA A 46 12.30 -16.30 16.85
C ALA A 46 11.73 -17.64 17.35
N ASP A 47 10.65 -17.57 18.12
CA ASP A 47 9.92 -18.74 18.62
C ASP A 47 9.30 -19.57 17.48
N GLU A 48 8.87 -20.79 17.76
CA GLU A 48 8.25 -21.69 16.77
C GLU A 48 6.97 -21.10 16.15
N ARG A 49 6.20 -20.34 16.95
CA ARG A 49 5.02 -19.60 16.50
C ARG A 49 5.37 -18.48 15.51
N ASP A 50 6.49 -17.81 15.74
CA ASP A 50 6.99 -16.72 14.89
C ASP A 50 7.52 -17.28 13.56
N ARG A 51 8.19 -18.44 13.60
CA ARG A 51 8.60 -19.18 12.40
C ARG A 51 7.42 -19.62 11.54
N ALA A 52 6.34 -20.11 12.16
CA ALA A 52 5.13 -20.51 11.43
C ALA A 52 4.42 -19.31 10.76
N ARG A 53 4.37 -18.16 11.45
CA ARG A 53 3.82 -16.90 10.90
C ARG A 53 4.67 -16.37 9.76
N PHE A 54 5.98 -16.37 9.94
CA PHE A 54 6.93 -15.97 8.90
C PHE A 54 6.86 -16.89 7.68
N ALA A 55 6.69 -18.19 7.84
CA ALA A 55 6.53 -19.10 6.69
C ALA A 55 5.32 -18.72 5.82
N LYS A 56 4.21 -18.30 6.44
CA LYS A 56 2.97 -17.89 5.76
C LYS A 56 2.96 -16.44 5.30
N ALA A 57 3.87 -15.61 5.84
CA ALA A 57 3.98 -14.22 5.44
C ALA A 57 4.35 -14.10 3.96
N ARG A 58 3.63 -13.25 3.24
CA ARG A 58 3.92 -12.81 1.87
C ARG A 58 4.27 -11.33 1.90
N SER A 59 5.06 -10.87 0.94
CA SER A 59 5.28 -9.44 0.76
C SER A 59 3.98 -8.80 0.25
N TYR A 60 3.67 -7.59 0.70
CA TYR A 60 2.50 -6.87 0.22
C TYR A 60 2.72 -5.36 0.26
N MET A 61 1.98 -4.67 -0.59
CA MET A 61 1.88 -3.23 -0.62
C MET A 61 0.52 -2.83 -0.04
N LEU A 62 0.53 -1.87 0.87
CA LEU A 62 -0.66 -1.29 1.47
C LEU A 62 -0.79 0.16 1.01
N ARG A 63 -1.91 0.50 0.39
CA ARG A 63 -2.23 1.87 0.02
C ARG A 63 -2.51 2.67 1.29
N LYS A 64 -1.84 3.81 1.47
CA LYS A 64 -2.03 4.69 2.64
C LYS A 64 -3.10 5.76 2.38
N ASP A 65 -3.23 6.19 1.14
CA ASP A 65 -4.18 7.22 0.77
C ASP A 65 -5.53 6.61 0.36
N ASP A 66 -6.61 7.03 1.01
CA ASP A 66 -7.98 6.60 0.66
C ASP A 66 -8.77 7.67 -0.09
N LEU A 67 -8.44 8.95 0.12
CA LEU A 67 -9.13 10.10 -0.46
C LEU A 67 -8.15 10.98 -1.22
N MET A 68 -8.49 11.32 -2.46
CA MET A 68 -7.74 12.28 -3.28
C MET A 68 -8.59 13.49 -3.63
N ALA A 69 -7.97 14.68 -3.68
CA ALA A 69 -8.62 15.88 -4.18
C ALA A 69 -8.47 15.94 -5.70
N CYS A 70 -9.57 16.18 -6.42
CA CYS A 70 -9.54 16.28 -7.87
C CYS A 70 -8.59 17.39 -8.34
N LYS A 71 -7.65 17.06 -9.23
CA LYS A 71 -6.70 18.04 -9.84
C LYS A 71 -7.39 19.08 -10.73
N ASN A 72 -8.61 18.82 -11.18
CA ASN A 72 -9.38 19.81 -11.92
C ASN A 72 -9.82 20.97 -11.00
N MET A 73 -9.31 22.16 -11.28
CA MET A 73 -9.60 23.40 -10.55
C MET A 73 -11.09 23.76 -10.48
N ARG A 74 -11.90 23.32 -11.46
CA ARG A 74 -13.36 23.52 -11.47
C ARG A 74 -14.09 22.57 -10.53
N CYS A 75 -13.54 21.38 -10.30
CA CYS A 75 -14.18 20.36 -9.46
C CYS A 75 -13.69 20.48 -8.01
N ARG A 76 -12.38 20.32 -7.77
CA ARG A 76 -11.72 20.31 -6.45
C ARG A 76 -12.35 19.42 -5.36
N LYS A 77 -13.35 18.61 -5.70
CA LYS A 77 -14.01 17.69 -4.77
C LYS A 77 -13.05 16.56 -4.40
N ARG A 78 -13.16 16.09 -3.16
CA ARG A 78 -12.46 14.89 -2.67
C ARG A 78 -13.25 13.67 -3.10
N PHE A 79 -12.56 12.64 -3.56
CA PHE A 79 -13.15 11.37 -3.96
C PHE A 79 -12.31 10.21 -3.44
N GLU A 80 -12.97 9.07 -3.22
CA GLU A 80 -12.31 7.83 -2.84
C GLU A 80 -11.59 7.21 -4.03
N ILE A 81 -10.42 6.64 -3.78
CA ILE A 81 -9.65 5.95 -4.81
C ILE A 81 -10.32 4.59 -5.09
N SER A 82 -11.26 4.56 -6.04
CA SER A 82 -12.07 3.38 -6.39
C SER A 82 -11.44 2.45 -7.44
N GLY A 83 -10.36 2.86 -8.09
CA GLY A 83 -9.70 2.11 -9.17
C GLY A 83 -8.39 1.42 -8.79
N VAL A 84 -7.92 1.57 -7.54
CA VAL A 84 -6.64 1.03 -7.07
C VAL A 84 -6.91 0.14 -5.86
N GLN A 85 -6.41 -1.10 -5.88
CA GLN A 85 -6.56 -2.01 -4.74
C GLN A 85 -5.88 -1.43 -3.49
N SER A 86 -6.53 -1.57 -2.33
CA SER A 86 -5.96 -1.10 -1.06
C SER A 86 -4.80 -1.99 -0.58
N VAL A 87 -4.81 -3.27 -0.95
CA VAL A 87 -3.75 -4.24 -0.64
C VAL A 87 -3.38 -4.97 -1.92
N VAL A 88 -2.08 -5.01 -2.23
CA VAL A 88 -1.56 -5.78 -3.36
C VAL A 88 -0.47 -6.71 -2.84
N PHE A 89 -0.67 -8.02 -2.95
CA PHE A 89 0.35 -9.00 -2.58
C PHE A 89 1.44 -9.03 -3.66
N THR A 90 2.70 -8.94 -3.25
CA THR A 90 3.86 -9.11 -4.13
C THR A 90 4.49 -10.47 -3.86
N GLU A 91 4.72 -11.24 -4.91
CA GLU A 91 5.34 -12.59 -4.84
C GLU A 91 6.85 -12.53 -4.69
#